data_AF-A0A1V6CL17-F1
#
_entry.id   AF-A0A1V6CL17-F1
#
_cell.length_a   1.000
_cell.length_b   1.000
_cell.length_c   1.000
_cell.angle_alpha   90.00
_cell.angle_beta   90.00
_cell.angle_gamma   90.00
#
_symmetry.space_group_name_H-M   'P 1'
#
loop_
_entity.id
_entity.type
_entity.pdbx_description
1 polymer ?
#
loop_
_entity_poly.entity_id
_entity_poly.type
_entity_poly.pdbx_seq_one_letter_code
_entity_poly.pdbx_strand_id
1 'polypeptide(L)'
;MGCKPCHHATPPDVVGMLAGLPDHGADVQAAIERIAREQLGVETLAERKRDALDFHEVSVWQIKAALHAAFELGRRAAGKKSGK
;
A
#
# COMPACT_ATOMS: atom_id res chain seq x y z
N MET A 1 -18.66 0.23 -34.17
CA MET A 1 -17.92 1.26 -33.43
C MET A 1 -16.84 0.58 -32.61
N GLY A 2 -15.57 0.70 -33.03
CA GLY A 2 -14.45 0.04 -32.37
C GLY A 2 -14.02 0.79 -31.12
N CYS A 3 -14.23 0.20 -29.95
CA CYS A 3 -13.56 0.66 -28.74
C CYS A 3 -12.09 0.27 -28.86
N LYS A 4 -11.23 1.28 -28.99
CA LYS A 4 -9.78 1.10 -29.01
C LYS A 4 -9.36 0.37 -27.72
N PRO A 5 -8.40 -0.57 -27.76
CA PRO A 5 -7.88 -1.18 -26.55
C PRO A 5 -7.17 -0.09 -25.74
N CYS A 6 -7.76 0.31 -24.62
CA CYS A 6 -7.09 1.16 -23.65
C CYS A 6 -5.87 0.38 -23.15
N HIS A 7 -4.67 0.82 -23.52
CA HIS A 7 -3.41 0.33 -23.00
C HIS A 7 -3.33 0.61 -21.49
N HIS A 8 -3.97 -0.23 -20.70
CA HIS A 8 -3.78 -0.29 -19.26
C HIS A 8 -2.45 -1.01 -19.03
N ALA A 9 -1.36 -0.24 -19.12
CA ALA A 9 -0.14 -0.65 -18.44
C ALA A 9 -0.50 -0.70 -16.96
N THR A 10 -0.64 -1.90 -16.41
CA THR A 10 -0.62 -2.08 -14.95
C THR A 10 0.63 -1.37 -14.46
N PRO A 11 0.52 -0.38 -13.55
CA PRO A 11 1.71 0.18 -12.93
C PRO A 11 2.51 -0.99 -12.35
N PRO A 12 3.85 -0.99 -12.49
CA PRO A 12 4.64 -2.04 -11.85
C PRO A 12 4.30 -2.03 -10.36
N ASP A 13 4.02 -3.20 -9.79
CA ASP A 13 3.91 -3.42 -8.34
C ASP A 13 5.05 -2.67 -7.65
N VAL A 14 4.80 -1.45 -7.16
CA VAL A 14 5.83 -0.59 -6.55
C VAL A 14 6.39 -1.25 -5.29
N VAL A 15 5.65 -2.19 -4.72
CA VAL A 15 6.06 -3.07 -3.61
C VAL A 15 6.93 -4.23 -4.12
N GLY A 16 6.67 -4.77 -5.30
CA GLY A 16 7.44 -5.87 -5.90
C GLY A 16 8.91 -5.52 -6.15
N MET A 17 9.25 -4.25 -6.37
CA MET A 17 10.64 -3.80 -6.48
C MET A 17 11.39 -3.72 -5.14
N LEU A 18 10.67 -3.65 -4.00
CA LEU A 18 11.28 -3.68 -2.65
C LEU A 18 11.39 -5.12 -2.08
N ALA A 19 10.69 -6.09 -2.68
CA ALA A 19 10.49 -7.44 -2.15
C ALA A 19 11.48 -8.51 -2.66
N GLY A 20 12.74 -8.13 -2.90
CA GLY A 20 13.81 -9.09 -3.21
C GLY A 20 14.34 -9.89 -2.00
N LEU A 21 13.65 -9.92 -0.85
CA LEU A 21 14.12 -10.56 0.38
C LEU A 21 13.00 -11.37 1.07
N PRO A 22 13.28 -12.61 1.51
CA PRO A 22 12.28 -13.58 1.92
C PRO A 22 11.61 -13.22 3.26
N ASP A 23 10.33 -13.55 3.36
CA ASP A 23 9.50 -13.71 4.56
C ASP A 23 9.17 -12.48 5.43
N HIS A 24 9.97 -11.41 5.40
CA HIS A 24 9.61 -10.16 6.11
C HIS A 24 8.56 -9.31 5.38
N GLY A 25 8.27 -9.61 4.11
CA GLY A 25 7.31 -8.86 3.30
C GLY A 25 5.85 -9.09 3.68
N ALA A 26 5.49 -10.26 4.20
CA ALA A 26 4.10 -10.59 4.54
C ALA A 26 3.59 -9.78 5.75
N ASP A 27 4.43 -9.61 6.78
CA ASP A 27 4.11 -8.79 7.96
C ASP A 27 3.99 -7.30 7.60
N VAL A 28 4.87 -6.83 6.71
CA VAL A 28 4.84 -5.45 6.19
C VAL A 28 3.59 -5.21 5.36
N GLN A 29 3.20 -6.15 4.49
CA GLN A 29 1.97 -6.03 3.70
C GLN A 29 0.72 -5.98 4.58
N ALA A 30 0.61 -6.91 5.54
CA ALA A 30 -0.52 -6.92 6.48
C ALA A 30 -0.62 -5.60 7.28
N ALA A 31 0.52 -5.03 7.66
CA ALA A 31 0.59 -3.75 8.33
C ALA A 31 0.15 -2.57 7.44
N ILE A 32 0.62 -2.52 6.20
CA ILE A 32 0.26 -1.46 5.24
C ILE A 32 -1.24 -1.53 4.92
N GLU A 33 -1.77 -2.73 4.68
CA GLU A 33 -3.21 -2.93 4.47
C GLU A 33 -4.02 -2.49 5.68
N ARG A 34 -3.53 -2.74 6.90
CA ARG A 34 -4.18 -2.26 8.12
C ARG A 34 -4.22 -0.73 8.17
N ILE A 35 -3.11 -0.08 7.85
CA ILE A 35 -3.03 1.39 7.81
C ILE A 35 -3.97 1.96 6.74
N ALA A 36 -4.05 1.33 5.57
CA ALA A 36 -4.97 1.73 4.50
C ALA A 36 -6.44 1.68 4.97
N ARG A 37 -6.85 0.59 5.64
CA ARG A 37 -8.20 0.48 6.20
C ARG A 37 -8.49 1.50 7.29
N GLU A 38 -7.56 1.66 8.23
CA GLU A 38 -7.78 2.51 9.42
C GLU A 38 -7.68 4.01 9.11
N GLN A 39 -6.73 4.42 8.28
CA GLN A 39 -6.40 5.83 8.06
C GLN A 39 -7.02 6.38 6.77
N LEU A 40 -7.04 5.58 5.70
CA LEU A 40 -7.51 6.00 4.37
C LEU A 40 -8.94 5.54 4.07
N GLY A 41 -9.49 4.59 4.83
CA GLY A 41 -10.80 4.01 4.56
C GLY A 41 -10.82 3.11 3.31
N VAL A 42 -9.65 2.65 2.87
CA VAL A 42 -9.48 1.79 1.69
C VAL A 42 -9.48 0.33 2.14
N GLU A 43 -10.44 -0.45 1.67
CA GLU A 43 -10.63 -1.85 2.09
C GLU A 43 -9.46 -2.75 1.66
N THR A 44 -8.99 -2.58 0.43
CA THR A 44 -7.92 -3.38 -0.18
C THR A 44 -7.03 -2.50 -1.05
N LEU A 45 -5.74 -2.82 -1.06
CA LEU A 45 -4.75 -2.20 -1.96
C LEU A 45 -4.52 -3.01 -3.23
N ALA A 46 -5.27 -4.10 -3.44
CA ALA A 46 -5.19 -4.89 -4.65
C ALA A 46 -5.83 -4.15 -5.83
N GLU A 47 -5.13 -4.08 -6.97
CA GLU A 47 -5.65 -3.48 -8.19
C GLU A 47 -6.81 -4.31 -8.76
N ARG A 48 -7.97 -3.67 -8.96
CA ARG A 48 -9.19 -4.31 -9.48
C ARG A 48 -9.46 -3.96 -10.94
N LYS A 49 -8.62 -3.10 -11.53
CA LYS A 49 -8.70 -2.62 -12.92
C LYS A 49 -10.06 -2.00 -13.23
N ARG A 50 -10.59 -1.25 -12.26
CA ARG A 50 -11.86 -0.55 -12.35
C ARG A 50 -11.73 0.76 -11.62
N ASP A 51 -11.87 1.86 -12.36
CA ASP A 51 -11.65 3.20 -11.82
C ASP A 51 -12.41 3.45 -10.51
N ALA A 52 -13.71 3.12 -10.47
CA ALA A 52 -14.53 3.31 -9.28
C ALA A 52 -14.12 2.48 -8.04
N LEU A 53 -13.29 1.45 -8.22
CA LEU A 53 -12.76 0.61 -7.14
C LEU A 53 -11.31 0.93 -6.79
N ASP A 54 -10.54 1.48 -7.73
CA ASP A 54 -9.09 1.74 -7.57
C ASP A 54 -8.77 3.22 -7.27
N PHE A 55 -9.69 4.15 -7.56
CA PHE A 55 -9.54 5.56 -7.21
C PHE A 55 -10.33 5.87 -5.93
N HIS A 56 -9.63 6.41 -4.93
CA HIS A 56 -10.20 6.83 -3.66
C HIS A 56 -9.98 8.33 -3.45
N GLU A 57 -11.07 9.05 -3.21
CA GLU A 57 -10.99 10.43 -2.74
C GLU A 57 -10.58 10.43 -1.27
N VAL A 58 -9.29 10.66 -1.04
CA VAL A 58 -8.71 10.76 0.29
C VAL A 58 -8.27 12.18 0.56
N SER A 59 -8.44 12.57 1.80
CA SER A 59 -8.13 13.93 2.23
C SER A 59 -6.66 14.03 2.67
N VAL A 60 -6.05 15.21 2.52
CA VAL A 60 -4.60 15.39 2.74
C VAL A 60 -4.15 15.02 4.17
N TRP A 61 -4.98 15.31 5.16
CA TRP A 61 -4.79 14.90 6.56
C TRP A 61 -4.82 13.37 6.76
N GLN A 62 -5.69 12.62 6.06
CA GLN A 62 -5.66 11.15 6.10
C GLN A 62 -4.39 10.58 5.48
N ILE A 63 -3.93 11.15 4.35
CA ILE A 63 -2.64 10.78 3.74
C ILE A 63 -1.51 11.00 4.74
N LYS A 64 -1.48 12.18 5.38
CA LYS A 64 -0.47 12.51 6.40
C LYS A 64 -0.49 11.52 7.57
N ALA A 65 -1.68 11.17 8.06
CA ALA A 65 -1.85 10.20 9.16
C ALA A 65 -1.35 8.80 8.76
N ALA A 66 -1.70 8.33 7.57
CA ALA A 66 -1.25 7.04 7.05
C ALA A 66 0.28 6.96 6.92
N LEU A 67 0.91 7.99 6.33
CA LEU A 67 2.37 8.06 6.19
C LEU A 67 3.07 8.09 7.55
N HIS A 68 2.54 8.87 8.50
CA HIS A 68 3.09 8.93 9.85
C HIS A 68 2.98 7.57 10.57
N ALA A 69 1.84 6.89 10.45
CA ALA A 69 1.62 5.56 11.01
C ALA A 69 2.59 4.52 10.43
N ALA A 70 2.78 4.52 9.10
CA ALA A 70 3.70 3.62 8.42
C ALA A 70 5.16 3.85 8.86
N PHE A 71 5.59 5.11 8.93
CA PHE A 71 6.93 5.47 9.39
C PHE A 71 7.19 5.03 10.83
N GLU A 72 6.25 5.32 11.75
CA GLU A 72 6.39 4.96 13.16
C GLU A 72 6.44 3.45 13.36
N LEU A 73 5.61 2.70 12.61
CA LEU A 73 5.62 1.25 12.66
C LEU A 73 6.97 0.69 12.18
N GLY A 74 7.49 1.19 11.06
CA GLY A 74 8.81 0.81 10.55
C GLY A 74 9.93 1.12 11.56
N ARG A 75 9.88 2.29 12.19
CA ARG A 75 10.84 2.70 13.23
C ARG A 75 10.82 1.76 14.43
N ARG A 76 9.64 1.37 14.91
CA ARG A 76 9.48 0.41 16.01
C ARG A 76 9.96 -0.99 15.63
N ALA A 77 9.68 -1.44 14.41
CA ALA A 77 10.15 -2.73 13.92
C ALA A 77 11.68 -2.79 13.85
N ALA A 78 12.33 -1.72 13.39
CA ALA A 78 13.79 -1.61 13.38
C ALA A 78 14.39 -1.62 14.80
N GLY A 79 13.81 -0.86 15.74
CA GLY A 79 14.28 -0.80 17.13
C GLY A 79 14.12 -2.11 17.91
N LYS A 80 13.23 -3.02 17.48
CA LYS A 80 13.09 -4.36 18.08
C LYS A 80 14.13 -5.36 17.59
N LYS A 81 14.78 -5.13 16.44
CA LYS A 81 15.78 -6.06 15.88
C LYS A 81 17.17 -5.96 16.53
N SER A 82 17.44 -4.90 17.30
CA SER A 82 18.71 -4.70 18.03
C SER A 82 18.73 -5.31 19.43
N GLY A 83 17.67 -5.98 19.86
CA GLY A 83 17.58 -6.67 21.15
C GLY A 83 17.77 -8.19 21.10
N LYS A 84 18.45 -8.72 20.08
CA LYS A 84 18.73 -10.16 19.96
C LYS A 84 20.23 -10.43 19.92
#